data_AF-A0A1I8CJJ7-F1
#
_entry.id   AF-A0A1I8CJJ7-F1
#
_cell.length_a   1.000
_cell.length_b   1.000
_cell.length_c   1.000
_cell.angle_alpha   90.00
_cell.angle_beta   90.00
_cell.angle_gamma   90.00
#
_symmetry.space_group_name_H-M   'P 1'
#
loop_
_entity.id
_entity.type
_entity.pdbx_description
1 polymer ?
#
loop_
_entity_poly.entity_id
_entity_poly.type
_entity_poly.pdbx_seq_one_letter_code
_entity_poly.pdbx_strand_id
1 'polypeptide(L)'
;MDIAQIVDENISHADLARFRQVYMDQVGRGQVSGNDQFSYAHALIKSDKNNIKEGVKLLETLLAKNNDGIPKRDTVYYLALAHTRLKDYDRALAYLDALLSAEEHNRQAIELKELVSKRMKIDGLWGLALVSGSLVAFGALAIGAILSGKK
;
A
#
# COMPACT_ATOMS: atom_id res chain seq x y z
N MET A 1 -5.58 13.38 12.66
CA MET A 1 -5.00 13.78 11.37
C MET A 1 -5.96 13.29 10.31
N ASP A 2 -6.38 14.11 9.37
CA ASP A 2 -7.38 13.70 8.37
C ASP A 2 -6.75 12.68 7.40
N ILE A 3 -7.33 11.49 7.29
CA ILE A 3 -6.84 10.42 6.42
C ILE A 3 -6.76 10.86 4.96
N ALA A 4 -7.63 11.78 4.52
CA ALA A 4 -7.55 12.35 3.17
C ALA A 4 -6.26 13.15 2.96
N GLN A 5 -5.84 13.92 3.96
CA GLN A 5 -4.59 14.67 3.90
C GLN A 5 -3.37 13.74 3.80
N ILE A 6 -3.40 12.60 4.49
CA ILE A 6 -2.32 11.61 4.43
C ILE A 6 -2.26 10.97 3.03
N VAL A 7 -3.40 10.59 2.46
CA VAL A 7 -3.46 9.98 1.12
C VAL A 7 -2.99 10.96 0.04
N ASP A 8 -3.35 12.24 0.16
CA ASP A 8 -3.05 13.27 -0.84
C ASP A 8 -1.74 14.03 -0.57
N GLU A 9 -0.99 13.64 0.46
CA GLU A 9 0.30 14.25 0.80
C GLU A 9 1.29 14.11 -0.35
N ASN A 10 1.94 15.20 -0.75
CA ASN A 10 2.96 15.18 -1.80
C ASN A 10 4.35 15.47 -1.22
N ILE A 11 5.34 14.71 -1.69
CA ILE A 11 6.73 14.90 -1.32
C ILE A 11 7.42 15.92 -2.24
N SER A 12 8.36 16.69 -1.69
CA SER A 12 9.19 17.59 -2.49
C SER A 12 10.14 16.79 -3.40
N HIS A 13 10.52 17.37 -4.54
CA HIS A 13 11.53 16.75 -5.42
C HIS A 13 12.88 16.55 -4.72
N ALA A 14 13.26 17.48 -3.83
CA ALA A 14 14.51 17.39 -3.08
C ALA A 14 14.51 16.22 -2.10
N ASP A 15 13.40 16.01 -1.37
CA ASP A 15 13.30 14.90 -0.42
C ASP A 15 13.21 13.56 -1.14
N LEU A 16 12.46 13.47 -2.24
CA LEU A 16 12.42 12.26 -3.07
C LEU A 16 13.82 11.90 -3.58
N ALA A 17 14.60 12.89 -4.03
CA ALA A 17 15.97 12.67 -4.48
C ALA A 17 16.88 12.14 -3.36
N ARG A 18 16.70 12.61 -2.12
CA ARG A 18 17.43 12.09 -0.95
C ARG A 18 17.13 10.62 -0.68
N PHE A 19 15.86 10.23 -0.63
CA PHE A 19 15.48 8.83 -0.44
C PHE A 19 15.99 7.94 -1.58
N ARG A 20 15.90 8.42 -2.83
CA ARG A 20 16.45 7.72 -3.99
C ARG A 20 17.95 7.51 -3.86
N GLN A 21 18.70 8.54 -3.47
CA GLN A 21 20.15 8.45 -3.34
C GLN A 21 20.56 7.42 -2.28
N VAL A 22 19.91 7.43 -1.11
CA VAL A 22 20.16 6.44 -0.04
C VAL A 22 19.91 5.02 -0.55
N TYR A 23 18.77 4.80 -1.21
CA TYR A 23 18.43 3.48 -1.76
C TYR A 23 19.42 3.02 -2.83
N MET A 24 19.79 3.89 -3.78
CA MET A 24 20.71 3.54 -4.87
C MET A 24 22.14 3.27 -4.39
N ASP A 25 22.62 3.99 -3.38
CA ASP A 25 23.92 3.72 -2.75
C ASP A 25 23.94 2.32 -2.11
N GLN A 26 22.86 1.91 -1.44
CA GLN A 26 22.74 0.57 -0.89
C GLN A 26 22.64 -0.53 -1.96
N VAL A 27 21.90 -0.27 -3.04
CA VAL A 27 21.86 -1.17 -4.20
C VAL A 27 23.26 -1.35 -4.78
N GLY A 28 24.03 -0.27 -4.92
CA GLY A 28 25.42 -0.32 -5.40
C GLY A 28 26.35 -1.13 -4.50
N ARG A 29 26.08 -1.16 -3.19
CA ARG A 29 26.82 -1.98 -2.20
C ARG A 29 26.35 -3.43 -2.15
N GLY A 30 25.27 -3.80 -2.85
CA GLY A 30 24.71 -5.14 -2.89
C GLY A 30 23.91 -5.54 -1.64
N GLN A 31 23.69 -4.63 -0.69
CA GLN A 31 22.93 -4.88 0.53
C GLN A 31 21.95 -3.73 0.77
N VAL A 32 20.67 -4.00 0.53
CA VAL A 32 19.58 -3.05 0.77
C VAL A 32 18.84 -3.43 2.04
N SER A 33 18.73 -2.49 2.97
CA SER A 33 17.94 -2.69 4.19
C SER A 33 16.45 -2.64 3.86
N GLY A 34 15.64 -3.42 4.59
CA GLY A 34 14.18 -3.36 4.44
C GLY A 34 13.62 -1.96 4.69
N ASN A 35 14.17 -1.27 5.70
CA ASN A 35 13.75 0.08 6.11
C ASN A 35 14.02 1.13 5.05
N ASP A 36 15.17 1.06 4.36
CA ASP A 36 15.52 2.02 3.32
C ASP A 36 14.71 1.78 2.04
N GLN A 37 14.49 0.51 1.67
CA GLN A 37 13.58 0.16 0.59
C GLN A 37 12.15 0.65 0.87
N PHE A 38 11.67 0.47 2.11
CA PHE A 38 10.35 0.92 2.51
C PHE A 38 10.23 2.44 2.52
N SER A 39 11.24 3.13 3.06
CA SER A 39 11.28 4.60 3.10
C SER A 39 11.28 5.19 1.69
N TYR A 40 12.06 4.61 0.77
CA TYR A 40 12.05 5.01 -0.63
C TYR A 40 10.71 4.71 -1.30
N ALA A 41 10.11 3.54 -1.06
CA ALA A 41 8.80 3.21 -1.59
C ALA A 41 7.70 4.17 -1.09
N HIS A 42 7.72 4.52 0.20
CA HIS A 42 6.80 5.49 0.79
C HIS A 42 6.99 6.88 0.17
N ALA A 43 8.23 7.31 -0.07
CA ALA A 43 8.52 8.56 -0.78
C ALA A 43 7.96 8.55 -2.22
N LEU A 44 8.14 7.44 -2.95
CA LEU A 44 7.63 7.27 -4.31
C LEU A 44 6.09 7.33 -4.36
N ILE A 45 5.40 6.75 -3.38
CA ILE A 45 3.94 6.78 -3.30
C ILE A 45 3.41 8.22 -3.15
N LYS A 46 4.18 9.11 -2.53
CA LYS A 46 3.83 10.53 -2.36
C LYS A 46 4.22 11.41 -3.55
N SER A 47 4.63 10.82 -4.67
CA SER A 47 5.06 11.53 -5.87
C SER A 47 4.04 11.37 -7.01
N ASP A 48 4.51 11.32 -8.26
CA ASP A 48 3.71 11.15 -9.47
C ASP A 48 3.24 9.71 -9.71
N LYS A 49 2.29 9.53 -10.64
CA LYS A 49 1.66 8.24 -10.96
C LYS A 49 2.66 7.14 -11.38
N ASN A 50 3.77 7.49 -12.03
CA ASN A 50 4.76 6.50 -12.44
C ASN A 50 5.60 6.06 -11.24
N ASN A 51 6.01 7.02 -10.40
CA ASN A 51 6.72 6.74 -9.16
C ASN A 51 5.87 5.88 -8.21
N ILE A 52 4.55 6.14 -8.10
CA ILE A 52 3.66 5.31 -7.26
C ILE A 52 3.72 3.84 -7.68
N LYS A 53 3.71 3.54 -8.99
CA LYS A 53 3.80 2.15 -9.48
C LYS A 53 5.14 1.49 -9.14
N GLU A 54 6.24 2.25 -9.14
CA GLU A 54 7.54 1.76 -8.68
C GLU A 54 7.51 1.48 -7.17
N GLY A 55 6.93 2.39 -6.38
CA GLY A 55 6.74 2.22 -4.94
C GLY A 55 5.94 0.96 -4.61
N VAL A 56 4.85 0.69 -5.34
CA VAL A 56 4.06 -0.55 -5.19
C VAL A 56 4.93 -1.79 -5.39
N LYS A 57 5.72 -1.86 -6.47
CA LYS A 57 6.61 -3.01 -6.73
C LYS A 57 7.64 -3.22 -5.61
N LEU A 58 8.18 -2.13 -5.07
CA LEU A 58 9.12 -2.19 -3.95
C LEU A 58 8.47 -2.72 -2.68
N LEU A 59 7.24 -2.30 -2.37
CA LEU A 59 6.47 -2.80 -1.23
C LEU A 59 6.07 -4.27 -1.41
N GLU A 60 5.63 -4.69 -2.60
CA GLU A 60 5.32 -6.09 -2.91
C GLU A 60 6.56 -6.99 -2.73
N THR A 61 7.72 -6.50 -3.16
CA THR A 61 9.01 -7.19 -2.97
C THR A 61 9.34 -7.34 -1.48
N LEU A 62 9.11 -6.30 -0.67
CA LEU A 62 9.30 -6.36 0.78
C LEU A 62 8.36 -7.38 1.44
N LEU A 63 7.08 -7.36 1.02
CA LEU A 63 6.07 -8.26 1.54
C LEU A 63 6.39 -9.72 1.23
N ALA A 64 6.86 -10.01 0.00
CA ALA A 64 7.21 -11.35 -0.44
C ALA A 64 8.48 -11.91 0.24
N LYS A 65 9.48 -11.06 0.50
CA LYS A 65 10.74 -11.47 1.13
C LYS A 65 10.61 -11.82 2.61
N ASN A 66 9.45 -11.56 3.24
CA ASN A 66 9.25 -11.72 4.69
C ASN A 66 10.40 -11.09 5.49
N ASN A 67 10.82 -9.88 5.12
CA ASN A 67 11.98 -9.26 5.75
C ASN A 67 11.64 -8.96 7.23
N ASP A 68 12.32 -9.65 8.16
CA ASP A 68 11.99 -9.69 9.59
C ASP A 68 11.97 -8.32 10.28
N GLY A 69 12.51 -7.28 9.63
CA GLY A 69 12.58 -5.92 10.14
C GLY A 69 11.35 -5.03 9.89
N ILE A 70 10.42 -5.39 8.99
CA ILE A 70 9.24 -4.57 8.69
C ILE A 70 7.94 -5.32 8.97
N PRO A 71 7.03 -4.73 9.78
CA PRO A 71 5.72 -5.33 9.98
C PRO A 71 4.97 -5.49 8.65
N LYS A 72 4.57 -6.73 8.33
CA LYS A 72 3.77 -7.03 7.14
C LYS A 72 2.52 -6.16 7.06
N ARG A 73 1.89 -5.91 8.21
CA ARG A 73 0.75 -5.00 8.36
C ARG A 73 1.03 -3.64 7.73
N ASP A 74 2.14 -3.02 8.10
CA ASP A 74 2.44 -1.66 7.69
C ASP A 74 2.65 -1.62 6.17
N THR A 75 3.33 -2.64 5.62
CA THR A 75 3.49 -2.81 4.17
C THR A 75 2.14 -2.97 3.46
N VAL A 76 1.23 -3.80 3.98
CA VAL A 76 -0.13 -3.98 3.44
C VAL A 76 -0.94 -2.68 3.50
N TYR A 77 -0.83 -1.92 4.59
CA TYR A 77 -1.49 -0.62 4.72
C TYR A 77 -1.00 0.39 3.66
N TYR A 78 0.32 0.49 3.43
CA TYR A 78 0.86 1.39 2.41
C TYR A 78 0.57 0.92 0.98
N LEU A 79 0.41 -0.39 0.74
CA LEU A 79 -0.08 -0.91 -0.55
C LEU A 79 -1.53 -0.44 -0.80
N ALA A 80 -2.41 -0.54 0.20
CA ALA A 80 -3.77 -0.02 0.08
C ALA A 80 -3.78 1.50 -0.21
N LEU A 81 -2.94 2.26 0.49
CA LEU A 81 -2.81 3.70 0.29
C LEU A 81 -2.32 4.03 -1.14
N ALA A 82 -1.32 3.31 -1.65
CA ALA A 82 -0.80 3.49 -3.00
C ALA A 82 -1.86 3.21 -4.06
N HIS A 83 -2.61 2.11 -3.95
CA HIS A 83 -3.70 1.78 -4.86
C HIS A 83 -4.85 2.80 -4.78
N THR A 84 -5.12 3.36 -3.60
CA THR A 84 -6.09 4.45 -3.43
C THR A 84 -5.69 5.68 -4.25
N ARG A 85 -4.40 6.06 -4.21
CA ARG A 85 -3.87 7.17 -5.03
C ARG A 85 -3.92 6.89 -6.52
N LEU A 86 -3.74 5.63 -6.93
CA LEU A 86 -3.87 5.19 -8.32
C LEU A 86 -5.33 5.12 -8.80
N LYS A 87 -6.31 5.34 -7.92
CA LYS A 87 -7.74 5.10 -8.14
C LYS A 87 -8.07 3.63 -8.47
N ASP A 88 -7.20 2.73 -8.04
CA ASP A 88 -7.37 1.28 -8.14
C ASP A 88 -8.08 0.80 -6.87
N TYR A 89 -9.34 1.20 -6.72
CA TYR A 89 -10.08 1.03 -5.47
C TYR A 89 -10.33 -0.43 -5.10
N ASP A 90 -10.49 -1.31 -6.08
CA ASP A 90 -10.70 -2.74 -5.84
C ASP A 90 -9.49 -3.37 -5.15
N ARG A 91 -8.28 -3.08 -5.62
CA ARG A 91 -7.05 -3.54 -4.97
C ARG A 91 -6.85 -2.89 -3.60
N ALA A 92 -7.14 -1.60 -3.47
CA ALA A 92 -7.06 -0.92 -2.17
C ALA A 92 -7.96 -1.58 -1.13
N LEU A 93 -9.22 -1.88 -1.49
CA LEU A 93 -10.17 -2.57 -0.61
C LEU A 93 -9.72 -3.99 -0.29
N ALA A 94 -9.18 -4.74 -1.25
CA ALA A 94 -8.67 -6.09 -1.01
C ALA A 94 -7.54 -6.12 0.04
N TYR A 95 -6.60 -5.18 -0.01
CA TYR A 95 -5.54 -5.06 1.00
C TYR A 95 -6.09 -4.66 2.38
N LEU A 96 -7.06 -3.74 2.43
CA LEU A 96 -7.68 -3.31 3.67
C LEU A 96 -8.51 -4.42 4.33
N ASP A 97 -9.23 -5.20 3.53
CA ASP A 97 -9.99 -6.35 4.02
C ASP A 97 -9.09 -7.43 4.59
N ALA A 98 -7.98 -7.74 3.91
CA ALA A 98 -6.99 -8.68 4.43
C ALA A 98 -6.38 -8.19 5.74
N LEU A 99 -6.08 -6.89 5.85
CA LEU A 99 -5.57 -6.29 7.07
C LEU A 99 -6.59 -6.34 8.22
N LEU A 100 -7.83 -5.94 7.96
CA LEU A 100 -8.91 -5.93 8.97
C LEU A 100 -9.35 -7.33 9.38
N SER A 101 -9.18 -8.34 8.51
CA SER A 101 -9.42 -9.74 8.88
C SER A 101 -8.41 -10.26 9.90
N ALA A 102 -7.20 -9.68 9.95
CA ALA A 102 -6.18 -10.00 10.95
C ALA A 102 -6.23 -9.06 12.17
N GLU A 103 -6.62 -7.80 11.97
CA GLU A 103 -6.67 -6.76 13.00
C GLU A 103 -7.98 -5.95 12.91
N GLU A 104 -9.07 -6.55 13.40
CA GLU A 104 -10.43 -5.99 13.29
C GLU A 104 -10.58 -4.58 13.85
N HIS A 105 -9.78 -4.23 14.88
CA HIS A 105 -9.84 -2.95 15.58
C HIS A 105 -8.81 -1.93 15.06
N ASN A 106 -8.18 -2.19 13.91
CA ASN A 106 -7.20 -1.28 13.32
C ASN A 106 -7.89 -0.02 12.78
N ARG A 107 -7.93 1.03 13.61
CA ARG A 107 -8.58 2.30 13.29
C ARG A 107 -8.06 2.96 12.01
N GLN A 108 -6.76 2.88 11.74
CA GLN A 108 -6.18 3.47 10.51
C GLN A 108 -6.71 2.78 9.26
N ALA A 109 -6.79 1.44 9.28
CA ALA A 109 -7.33 0.66 8.17
C ALA A 109 -8.84 0.89 7.97
N ILE A 110 -9.61 1.02 9.06
CA ILE A 110 -11.04 1.37 9.01
C ILE A 110 -11.23 2.74 8.35
N GLU A 111 -10.53 3.77 8.82
CA GLU A 111 -10.64 5.14 8.30
C GLU A 111 -10.23 5.21 6.81
N LEU A 112 -9.18 4.49 6.41
CA LEU A 112 -8.76 4.41 5.01
C LEU A 112 -9.81 3.68 4.14
N LYS A 113 -10.43 2.60 4.65
CA LYS A 113 -11.48 1.87 3.93
C LYS A 113 -12.74 2.71 3.70
N GLU A 114 -13.12 3.52 4.70
CA GLU A 114 -14.21 4.49 4.56
C GLU A 114 -13.89 5.55 3.51
N LEU A 115 -12.66 6.09 3.52
CA LEU A 115 -12.21 7.07 2.52
C LEU A 115 -12.22 6.48 1.10
N VAL A 116 -11.69 5.27 0.92
CA VAL A 116 -11.68 4.56 -0.37
C VAL A 116 -13.11 4.38 -0.88
N SER A 117 -14.01 3.89 -0.02
CA SER A 117 -15.42 3.70 -0.34
C SER A 117 -16.08 5.01 -0.77
N LYS A 118 -15.79 6.12 -0.07
CA LYS A 118 -16.29 7.46 -0.41
C LYS A 118 -15.75 7.96 -1.74
N ARG A 119 -14.44 7.82 -2.01
CA ARG A 119 -13.83 8.25 -3.29
C ARG A 119 -14.38 7.45 -4.46
N MET A 120 -14.53 6.13 -4.29
CA MET A 120 -15.14 5.27 -5.29
C MET A 120 -16.57 5.71 -5.63
N LYS A 121 -17.37 6.18 -4.64
CA LYS A 121 -18.74 6.73 -4.87
C LYS A 121 -18.70 7.93 -5.78
N ILE A 122 -17.84 8.88 -5.42
CA ILE A 122 -17.70 10.15 -6.12
C ILE A 122 -17.23 9.92 -7.56
N ASP A 123 -16.32 8.99 -7.76
CA ASP A 123 -15.79 8.63 -9.08
C ASP A 123 -16.78 7.81 -9.94
N GLY A 124 -18.00 7.54 -9.45
CA GLY A 124 -19.05 6.83 -10.21
C GLY A 124 -18.78 5.33 -10.41
N LEU A 125 -17.74 4.78 -9.76
CA LEU A 125 -17.34 3.38 -9.86
C LEU A 125 -18.22 2.45 -9.01
N TRP A 126 -19.22 3.01 -8.33
CA TRP A 126 -20.17 2.27 -7.49
C TRP A 126 -21.16 1.39 -8.26
N GLY A 127 -21.38 1.66 -9.55
CA GLY A 127 -22.33 0.91 -10.39
C GLY A 127 -21.91 -0.51 -10.75
N LEU A 128 -20.65 -0.90 -10.51
CA LEU A 128 -20.12 -2.23 -10.83
C LEU A 128 -19.74 -3.09 -9.61
N ALA A 129 -19.69 -2.50 -8.41
CA ALA A 129 -19.11 -3.15 -7.21
C ALA A 129 -20.10 -3.37 -6.05
N LEU A 130 -21.37 -3.01 -6.23
CA LEU A 130 -22.41 -3.15 -5.20
C LEU A 130 -23.06 -4.54 -5.26
N VAL A 131 -22.31 -5.56 -4.87
CA VAL A 131 -22.91 -6.66 -4.10
C VAL A 131 -22.38 -6.52 -2.69
N SER A 132 -23.24 -5.95 -1.86
CA SER A 132 -23.09 -5.89 -0.42
C SER A 132 -22.82 -7.28 0.15
N GLY A 133 -21.64 -7.44 0.75
CA GLY A 133 -21.26 -8.60 1.55
C GLY A 133 -20.13 -9.38 0.91
N SER A 134 -18.89 -9.10 1.35
CA SER A 134 -17.66 -9.86 1.08
C SER A 134 -17.04 -9.71 -0.33
N LEU A 135 -15.86 -9.09 -0.38
CA LEU A 135 -14.92 -9.01 -1.51
C LEU A 135 -14.34 -10.39 -1.89
N VAL A 136 -15.18 -11.40 -2.17
CA VAL A 136 -14.74 -12.80 -2.30
C VAL A 136 -13.93 -13.09 -3.57
N ALA A 137 -13.96 -12.24 -4.61
CA ALA A 137 -13.43 -12.68 -5.91
C ALA A 137 -11.96 -12.34 -6.22
N PHE A 138 -11.33 -11.32 -5.63
CA PHE A 138 -9.95 -10.93 -6.03
C PHE A 138 -8.91 -10.84 -4.90
N GLY A 139 -9.31 -10.81 -3.63
CA GLY A 139 -8.36 -10.71 -2.52
C GLY A 139 -7.65 -12.02 -2.15
N ALA A 140 -8.27 -13.17 -2.42
CA ALA A 140 -7.83 -14.45 -1.86
C ALA A 140 -6.57 -15.04 -2.51
N LEU A 141 -6.32 -14.82 -3.81
CA LEU A 141 -5.27 -15.56 -4.52
C LEU A 141 -3.85 -14.94 -4.40
N ALA A 142 -3.73 -13.61 -4.29
CA ALA A 142 -2.41 -12.97 -4.15
C ALA A 142 -2.02 -12.75 -2.68
N ILE A 143 -2.96 -12.30 -1.84
CA ILE A 143 -2.66 -11.99 -0.43
C ILE A 143 -2.68 -13.28 0.41
N GLY A 144 -3.56 -14.23 0.11
CA GLY A 144 -3.61 -15.53 0.81
C GLY A 144 -2.32 -16.34 0.67
N ALA A 145 -1.70 -16.36 -0.52
CA ALA A 145 -0.42 -17.04 -0.73
C ALA A 145 0.74 -16.41 0.07
N ILE A 146 0.70 -15.09 0.30
CA ILE A 146 1.75 -14.33 1.00
C ILE A 146 1.56 -14.38 2.53
N LEU A 147 0.31 -14.47 3.00
CA LEU A 147 -0.02 -14.56 4.43
C LEU A 147 -0.04 -16.02 4.96
N SER A 148 -0.31 -17.02 4.11
CA SER A 148 -0.33 -18.44 4.49
C SER A 148 1.02 -19.16 4.36
N GLY A 149 2.13 -18.43 4.22
CA GLY A 149 3.49 -18.98 4.30
C GLY A 149 3.84 -19.45 5.71
N LYS A 150 3.17 -20.51 6.19
CA LYS A 150 3.54 -21.26 7.39
C LYS A 150 3.04 -22.72 7.26
N LYS A 151 3.90 -23.56 6.69
CA LYS A 151 4.23 -24.89 7.20
C LYS A 151 5.60 -25.30 6.69
#